data_AF-Q5AP89-F1
#
_entry.id   AF-Q5AP89-F1
#
_cell.length_a   1.000
_cell.length_b   1.000
_cell.length_c   1.000
_cell.angle_alpha   90.00
_cell.angle_beta   90.00
_cell.angle_gamma   90.00
#
_symmetry.space_group_name_H-M   'P 1'
#
loop_
_entity.id
_entity.type
_entity.pdbx_description
1 polymer ?
#
loop_
_entity_poly.entity_id
_entity_poly.type
_entity_poly.pdbx_seq_one_letter_code
_entity_poly.pdbx_strand_id
1 'polypeptide(L)'
;MSYNGIGLQSVRGSATSGHIQKNIANKISKPGHYESRKNQKSLMSKRADEAKQSQNKREAYKQIKSELTKHEQLRRIEVKCMDLQDELEEQGVEPDEIKARVDELRKKLNNKEFDENDAKSPTTTTPQPSRKDKQLKEDLENENKNKDGVFEYKRRYADKRN
;
A
#
# COMPACT_ATOMS: atom_id res chain seq x y z
N MET A 1 38.85 37.29 26.03
CA MET A 1 38.26 37.82 24.78
C MET A 1 37.06 36.96 24.44
N SER A 2 35.87 37.54 24.48
CA SER A 2 34.63 36.89 24.06
C SER A 2 34.44 37.08 22.56
N TYR A 3 34.11 36.02 21.82
CA TYR A 3 33.75 36.08 20.40
C TYR A 3 32.34 35.50 20.22
N ASN A 4 31.46 36.19 19.48
CA ASN A 4 30.04 35.83 19.32
C ASN A 4 29.28 35.61 20.65
N GLY A 5 29.63 36.36 21.70
CA GLY A 5 29.04 36.19 23.03
C GLY A 5 29.47 34.92 23.77
N ILE A 6 30.42 34.15 23.24
CA ILE A 6 30.93 32.91 23.84
C ILE A 6 32.36 33.17 24.34
N GLY A 7 32.66 32.69 25.55
CA GLY A 7 33.99 32.77 26.18
C GLY A 7 34.10 33.80 27.30
N LEU A 8 35.33 34.03 27.76
CA LEU A 8 35.62 34.96 28.86
C LEU A 8 35.77 36.40 28.35
N GLN A 9 35.18 37.37 29.05
CA GLN A 9 35.35 38.81 28.74
C GLN A 9 36.83 39.20 28.71
N SER A 10 37.55 38.90 29.79
CA SER A 10 39.00 39.03 29.90
C SER A 10 39.63 37.71 30.32
N VAL A 11 40.85 37.45 29.87
CA VAL A 11 41.66 36.30 30.32
C VAL A 11 42.30 36.58 31.69
N ARG A 12 42.32 37.84 32.14
CA ARG A 12 42.88 38.20 33.43
C ARG A 12 41.99 37.64 34.54
N GLY A 13 42.59 36.90 35.46
CA GLY A 13 41.91 36.27 36.60
C GLY A 13 41.39 34.86 36.34
N SER A 14 41.42 34.34 35.11
CA SER A 14 40.97 32.98 34.80
C SER A 14 42.04 31.90 34.90
N ALA A 15 43.29 32.28 35.15
CA ALA A 15 44.47 31.39 35.22
C ALA A 15 44.60 30.41 34.03
N THR A 16 44.05 30.78 32.87
CA THR A 16 44.01 29.97 31.63
C THR A 16 44.32 30.87 30.42
N SER A 17 44.70 30.29 29.28
CA SER A 17 45.03 31.05 28.05
C SER A 17 43.82 31.77 27.43
N GLY A 18 42.60 31.43 27.83
CA GLY A 18 41.37 31.94 27.22
C GLY A 18 41.11 31.40 25.81
N HIS A 19 41.79 30.32 25.40
CA HIS A 19 41.57 29.69 24.10
C HIS A 19 40.19 29.04 24.03
N ILE A 20 39.37 29.44 23.06
CA ILE A 20 38.00 28.95 22.88
C ILE A 20 37.99 28.05 21.64
N GLN A 21 37.52 26.81 21.81
CA GLN A 21 37.31 25.88 20.70
C GLN A 21 35.82 25.67 20.47
N LYS A 22 35.44 25.52 19.20
CA LYS A 22 34.09 25.10 18.82
C LYS A 22 33.86 23.67 19.34
N ASN A 23 32.68 23.42 19.91
CA ASN A 23 32.24 22.07 20.22
C ASN A 23 31.94 21.29 18.92
N ILE A 24 32.72 20.24 18.65
CA ILE A 24 32.54 19.37 17.47
C ILE A 24 31.31 18.45 17.62
N ALA A 25 30.92 18.11 18.85
CA ALA A 25 29.75 17.29 19.14
C ALA A 25 28.43 18.04 18.92
N ASN A 26 28.44 19.38 18.99
CA ASN A 26 27.27 20.21 18.70
C ASN A 26 27.06 20.33 17.17
N LYS A 27 26.57 19.25 16.55
CA LYS A 27 26.14 19.26 15.14
C LYS A 27 24.79 19.97 15.03
N ILE A 28 24.81 21.31 15.10
CA ILE A 28 23.63 22.21 14.94
C ILE A 28 22.80 21.87 13.69
N SER A 29 23.42 21.24 12.68
CA SER A 29 22.74 20.80 11.45
C SER A 29 21.78 19.62 11.61
N LYS A 30 21.80 18.87 12.71
CA LYS A 30 20.88 17.74 12.91
C LYS A 30 19.83 18.11 13.95
N PRO A 31 18.52 17.91 13.67
CA PRO A 31 17.52 17.95 14.72
C PRO A 31 18.01 17.03 15.85
N GLY A 32 18.02 17.53 17.09
CA GLY A 32 18.49 16.75 18.24
C GLY A 32 17.75 15.41 18.33
N HIS A 33 18.26 14.46 19.12
CA HIS A 33 17.68 13.11 19.22
C HIS A 33 16.16 13.12 19.48
N TYR A 34 15.65 14.11 20.20
CA TYR A 34 14.22 14.30 20.42
C TYR A 34 13.45 14.62 19.12
N GLU A 35 13.86 15.65 18.39
CA GLU A 35 13.21 16.07 17.15
C GLU A 35 13.31 14.99 16.05
N SER A 36 14.45 14.30 15.97
CA SER A 36 14.61 13.16 15.06
C SER A 36 13.60 12.04 15.37
N ARG A 37 13.43 11.66 16.65
CA ARG A 37 12.43 10.65 17.05
C ARG A 37 10.99 11.11 16.82
N LYS A 38 10.69 12.39 17.08
CA LYS A 38 9.37 12.97 16.83
C LYS A 38 9.01 12.92 15.34
N ASN A 39 9.96 13.31 14.48
CA ASN A 39 9.80 13.22 13.02
C ASN A 39 9.62 11.77 12.57
N GLN A 40 10.42 10.84 13.08
CA GLN A 40 10.28 9.41 12.78
C GLN A 40 8.89 8.88 13.16
N LYS A 41 8.38 9.22 14.35
CA LYS A 41 7.03 8.83 14.79
C LYS A 41 5.93 9.42 13.89
N SER A 42 6.08 10.68 13.47
CA SER A 42 5.14 11.31 12.53
C SER A 42 5.17 10.63 11.16
N LEU A 43 6.34 10.26 10.65
CA LEU A 43 6.45 9.53 9.38
C LEU A 43 5.86 8.12 9.47
N MET A 44 6.06 7.41 10.58
CA MET A 44 5.50 6.07 10.78
C MET A 44 3.97 6.10 10.89
N SER A 45 3.40 7.08 11.58
CA SER A 45 1.94 7.26 11.64
C SER A 45 1.35 7.57 10.26
N LYS A 46 1.93 8.52 9.51
CA LYS A 46 1.51 8.81 8.13
C LYS A 46 1.53 7.58 7.23
N ARG A 47 2.60 6.77 7.29
CA ARG A 47 2.69 5.51 6.52
C ARG A 47 1.62 4.49 6.92
N ALA A 48 1.32 4.38 8.21
CA ALA A 48 0.26 3.50 8.69
C ALA A 48 -1.12 3.95 8.19
N ASP A 49 -1.38 5.25 8.18
CA ASP A 49 -2.62 5.83 7.65
C ASP A 49 -2.73 5.66 6.14
N GLU A 50 -1.65 5.89 5.38
CA GLU A 50 -1.57 5.63 3.94
C GLU A 50 -1.82 4.15 3.61
N ALA A 51 -1.26 3.23 4.39
CA ALA A 51 -1.48 1.80 4.21
C ALA A 51 -2.96 1.41 4.43
N LYS A 52 -3.60 1.95 5.48
CA LYS A 52 -5.04 1.76 5.73
C LYS A 52 -5.89 2.34 4.61
N GLN A 53 -5.59 3.56 4.16
CA GLN A 53 -6.32 4.18 3.04
C GLN A 53 -6.17 3.37 1.74
N SER A 54 -4.98 2.83 1.47
CA SER A 54 -4.73 1.96 0.32
C SER A 54 -5.55 0.67 0.38
N GLN A 55 -5.65 0.05 1.55
CA GLN A 55 -6.49 -1.13 1.77
C GLN A 55 -7.97 -0.82 1.52
N ASN A 56 -8.49 0.26 2.11
CA ASN A 56 -9.89 0.67 1.93
C ASN A 56 -10.20 0.97 0.45
N LYS A 57 -9.30 1.67 -0.25
CA LYS A 57 -9.44 1.93 -1.70
C LYS A 57 -9.49 0.61 -2.48
N ARG A 58 -8.61 -0.34 -2.18
CA ARG A 58 -8.58 -1.66 -2.85
C ARG A 58 -9.89 -2.42 -2.67
N GLU A 59 -10.50 -2.35 -1.49
CA GLU A 59 -11.80 -2.98 -1.22
C GLU A 59 -12.93 -2.32 -2.01
N ALA A 60 -12.99 -0.98 -2.03
CA ALA A 60 -13.94 -0.24 -2.84
C ALA A 60 -13.80 -0.57 -4.35
N TYR A 61 -12.56 -0.62 -4.86
CA TYR A 61 -12.32 -1.01 -6.26
C TYR A 61 -12.77 -2.45 -6.56
N LYS A 62 -12.64 -3.39 -5.63
CA LYS A 62 -13.14 -4.77 -5.82
C LYS A 62 -14.66 -4.78 -5.95
N GLN A 63 -15.36 -4.02 -5.10
CA GLN A 63 -16.83 -3.91 -5.14
C GLN A 63 -17.27 -3.33 -6.49
N ILE A 64 -16.75 -2.16 -6.86
CA ILE A 64 -17.03 -1.50 -8.14
C ILE A 64 -16.74 -2.43 -9.32
N LYS A 65 -15.61 -3.15 -9.30
CA LYS A 65 -15.27 -4.10 -10.36
C LYS A 65 -16.31 -5.21 -10.48
N SER A 66 -16.79 -5.76 -9.36
CA SER A 66 -17.79 -6.83 -9.38
C SER A 66 -19.15 -6.33 -9.88
N GLU A 67 -19.56 -5.12 -9.51
CA GLU A 67 -20.76 -4.46 -10.04
C GLU A 67 -20.65 -4.19 -11.54
N LEU A 68 -19.50 -3.66 -12.00
CA LEU A 68 -19.24 -3.40 -13.41
C LEU A 68 -19.29 -4.70 -14.24
N THR A 69 -18.67 -5.78 -13.75
CA THR A 69 -18.70 -7.08 -14.43
C THR A 69 -20.12 -7.62 -14.55
N LYS A 70 -20.93 -7.55 -13.49
CA LYS A 70 -22.35 -7.94 -13.52
C LYS A 70 -23.14 -7.09 -14.51
N HIS A 71 -22.90 -5.79 -14.53
CA HIS A 71 -23.57 -4.87 -15.46
C HIS A 71 -23.22 -5.18 -16.92
N GLU A 72 -21.95 -5.43 -17.23
CA GLU A 72 -21.51 -5.83 -18.57
C GLU A 72 -22.10 -7.18 -19.00
N GLN A 73 -22.24 -8.14 -18.07
CA GLN A 73 -22.90 -9.42 -18.32
C GLN A 73 -24.38 -9.22 -18.68
N LEU A 74 -25.13 -8.49 -17.85
CA LEU A 74 -26.55 -8.19 -18.12
C LEU A 74 -26.72 -7.44 -19.43
N ARG A 75 -25.87 -6.44 -19.69
CA ARG A 75 -25.86 -5.70 -20.96
C ARG A 75 -25.65 -6.63 -22.15
N ARG A 76 -24.71 -7.59 -22.06
CA ARG A 76 -24.45 -8.56 -23.13
C ARG A 76 -25.67 -9.45 -23.42
N ILE A 77 -26.41 -9.83 -22.39
CA ILE A 77 -27.63 -10.62 -22.53
C ILE A 77 -28.72 -9.80 -23.22
N GLU A 78 -28.97 -8.58 -22.77
CA GLU A 78 -30.00 -7.71 -23.37
C GLU A 78 -29.67 -7.33 -24.81
N VAL A 79 -28.40 -7.06 -25.15
CA VAL A 79 -27.99 -6.82 -26.55
C VAL A 79 -28.36 -8.01 -27.43
N LYS A 80 -28.03 -9.23 -27.02
CA LYS A 80 -28.41 -10.45 -27.78
C LYS A 80 -29.92 -10.65 -27.89
N CYS A 81 -30.68 -10.22 -26.89
CA CYS A 81 -32.14 -10.27 -26.93
C CYS A 81 -32.71 -9.26 -27.92
N MET A 82 -32.13 -8.05 -27.98
CA MET A 82 -32.48 -7.02 -28.95
C MET A 82 -32.13 -7.48 -30.38
N ASP A 83 -30.93 -8.02 -30.60
CA ASP A 83 -30.52 -8.54 -31.92
C ASP A 83 -31.52 -9.60 -32.44
N LEU A 84 -31.93 -10.56 -31.58
CA LEU A 84 -32.92 -11.57 -31.96
C LEU A 84 -34.30 -10.97 -32.22
N GLN A 85 -34.70 -9.95 -31.44
CA GLN A 85 -35.96 -9.27 -31.66
C GLN A 85 -35.98 -8.61 -33.04
N ASP A 86 -34.93 -7.84 -33.38
CA ASP A 86 -34.79 -7.16 -34.67
C ASP A 86 -34.83 -8.17 -35.83
N GLU A 87 -34.13 -9.29 -35.70
CA GLU A 87 -34.15 -10.38 -36.71
C GLU A 87 -35.54 -10.97 -36.94
N LEU A 88 -36.33 -11.18 -35.87
CA LEU A 88 -37.68 -11.75 -35.99
C LEU A 88 -38.71 -10.73 -36.50
N GLU A 89 -38.53 -9.45 -36.17
CA GLU A 89 -39.33 -8.36 -36.71
C GLU A 89 -39.10 -8.21 -38.22
N GLU A 90 -37.84 -8.30 -38.68
CA GLU A 90 -37.51 -8.29 -40.11
C GLU A 90 -38.10 -9.49 -40.87
N GLN A 91 -38.19 -10.66 -40.22
CA GLN A 91 -38.83 -11.86 -40.77
C GLN A 91 -40.37 -11.79 -40.79
N GLY A 92 -40.98 -10.79 -40.15
CA GLY A 92 -42.44 -10.64 -40.07
C GLY A 92 -43.13 -11.67 -39.19
N VAL A 93 -42.46 -12.12 -38.11
CA VAL A 93 -43.04 -13.05 -37.13
C VAL A 93 -44.08 -12.32 -36.26
N GLU A 94 -45.12 -13.03 -35.81
CA GLU A 94 -46.16 -12.46 -34.95
C GLU A 94 -45.57 -11.97 -33.60
N PRO A 95 -46.02 -10.80 -33.07
CA PRO A 95 -45.41 -10.15 -31.92
C PRO A 95 -45.46 -10.99 -30.63
N ASP A 96 -46.46 -11.86 -30.50
CA ASP A 96 -46.57 -12.77 -29.34
C ASP A 96 -45.56 -13.92 -29.42
N GLU A 97 -45.25 -14.40 -30.63
CA GLU A 97 -44.21 -15.40 -30.85
C GLU A 97 -42.81 -14.80 -30.67
N ILE A 98 -42.59 -13.55 -31.10
CA ILE A 98 -41.35 -12.80 -30.85
C ILE A 98 -41.06 -12.73 -29.35
N LYS A 99 -42.03 -12.30 -28.55
CA LYS A 99 -41.88 -12.22 -27.08
C LYS A 99 -41.52 -13.57 -26.46
N ALA A 100 -42.20 -14.64 -26.86
CA ALA A 100 -41.93 -15.98 -26.35
C ALA A 100 -40.49 -16.43 -26.67
N ARG A 101 -40.04 -16.25 -27.92
CA ARG A 101 -38.68 -16.61 -28.35
C ARG A 101 -37.60 -15.77 -27.65
N VAL A 102 -37.82 -14.47 -27.50
CA VAL A 102 -36.91 -13.55 -26.77
C VAL A 102 -36.82 -13.94 -25.29
N ASP A 103 -37.95 -14.23 -24.64
CA ASP A 103 -37.97 -14.63 -23.23
C ASP A 103 -37.30 -15.99 -22.99
N GLU A 104 -37.46 -16.93 -23.90
CA GLU A 104 -36.70 -18.17 -23.89
C GLU A 104 -35.20 -17.94 -24.01
N LEU A 105 -34.77 -17.08 -24.93
CA LEU A 105 -33.35 -16.74 -25.11
C LEU A 105 -32.80 -16.05 -23.86
N ARG A 106 -33.53 -15.10 -23.28
CA ARG A 106 -33.17 -14.42 -22.03
C ARG A 106 -32.94 -15.43 -20.90
N LYS A 107 -33.84 -16.39 -20.70
CA LYS A 107 -33.69 -17.48 -19.71
C LYS A 107 -32.47 -18.37 -20.00
N LYS A 108 -32.28 -18.77 -21.26
CA LYS A 108 -31.14 -19.61 -21.68
C LYS A 108 -29.80 -18.92 -21.44
N LEU A 109 -29.69 -17.62 -21.74
CA LEU A 109 -28.44 -16.87 -21.56
C LEU A 109 -28.15 -16.55 -20.10
N ASN A 110 -29.17 -16.18 -19.32
CA ASN A 110 -29.01 -15.97 -17.88
C ASN A 110 -28.42 -17.22 -17.22
N ASN A 111 -29.00 -18.40 -17.46
CA ASN A 111 -28.51 -19.65 -16.87
C ASN A 111 -27.05 -19.95 -17.26
N LYS A 112 -26.69 -19.79 -18.54
CA LYS A 112 -25.31 -20.04 -19.02
C LYS A 112 -24.26 -19.11 -18.38
N GLU A 113 -24.58 -17.82 -18.22
CA GLU A 113 -23.63 -16.87 -17.63
C GLU A 113 -23.48 -17.11 -16.11
N PHE A 114 -24.49 -17.62 -15.41
CA PHE A 114 -24.33 -18.07 -14.02
C PHE A 114 -23.36 -19.27 -13.93
N ASP A 115 -23.49 -20.27 -14.81
CA ASP A 115 -22.60 -21.44 -14.84
C ASP A 115 -21.14 -21.06 -15.15
N GLU A 116 -20.92 -20.12 -16.08
CA GLU A 116 -19.58 -19.65 -16.46
C GLU A 116 -18.88 -18.84 -15.36
N ASN A 117 -19.63 -18.15 -14.51
CA ASN A 117 -19.09 -17.42 -13.37
C ASN A 117 -18.61 -18.38 -12.27
N ASP A 118 -19.31 -19.50 -12.07
CA ASP A 118 -18.93 -20.53 -11.10
C ASP A 118 -17.70 -21.32 -11.58
N ALA A 119 -17.58 -21.57 -12.89
CA ALA A 119 -16.43 -22.29 -13.47
C ALA A 119 -15.12 -21.48 -13.46
N LYS A 120 -15.18 -20.14 -13.44
CA LYS A 120 -13.99 -19.26 -13.53
C LYS A 120 -13.39 -18.82 -12.18
N SER A 121 -13.89 -19.34 -11.06
CA SER A 121 -13.36 -19.07 -9.72
C SER A 121 -12.96 -20.40 -9.04
N PRO A 122 -11.71 -20.64 -8.56
CA PRO A 122 -10.59 -19.73 -8.36
C PRO A 122 -9.28 -20.24 -9.01
N THR A 123 -8.87 -19.70 -10.16
CA THR A 123 -7.41 -19.58 -10.42
C THR A 123 -6.97 -18.23 -9.89
N THR A 124 -6.48 -18.27 -8.66
CA THR A 124 -5.69 -17.23 -8.03
C THR A 124 -4.54 -16.85 -8.97
N THR A 125 -4.75 -15.85 -9.83
CA THR A 125 -3.63 -15.11 -10.40
C THR A 125 -3.08 -14.27 -9.25
N THR A 126 -2.24 -14.91 -8.44
CA THR A 126 -1.34 -14.23 -7.51
C THR A 126 -0.66 -13.13 -8.31
N PRO A 127 -0.80 -11.84 -7.95
CA PRO A 127 -0.11 -10.81 -8.69
C PRO A 127 1.39 -11.13 -8.58
N GLN A 128 2.02 -11.44 -9.72
CA GLN A 128 3.48 -11.61 -9.78
C GLN A 128 4.08 -10.34 -9.16
N PRO A 129 4.85 -10.45 -8.06
CA PRO A 129 5.43 -9.27 -7.43
C PRO A 129 6.27 -8.58 -8.49
N SER A 130 6.07 -7.27 -8.64
CA SER A 130 6.80 -6.48 -9.61
C SER A 130 8.31 -6.61 -9.31
N ARG A 131 9.16 -6.39 -10.30
CA ARG A 131 10.63 -6.47 -10.12
C ARG A 131 11.10 -5.62 -8.93
N LYS A 132 10.40 -4.51 -8.65
CA LYS A 132 10.62 -3.62 -7.50
C LYS A 132 10.25 -4.26 -6.17
N ASP A 133 9.13 -5.01 -6.11
CA ASP A 133 8.69 -5.69 -4.88
C ASP A 133 9.60 -6.87 -4.51
N LYS A 134 10.12 -7.58 -5.53
CA LYS A 134 11.12 -8.65 -5.33
C LYS A 134 12.42 -8.07 -4.76
N GLN A 135 12.92 -6.98 -5.36
CA GLN A 135 14.12 -6.28 -4.89
C GLN A 135 13.96 -5.80 -3.44
N LEU A 136 12.82 -5.18 -3.10
CA LEU A 136 12.56 -4.68 -1.75
C LEU A 136 12.53 -5.80 -0.70
N LYS A 137 12.00 -6.97 -1.07
CA LYS A 137 11.95 -8.15 -0.20
C LYS A 137 13.34 -8.75 0.01
N GLU A 138 14.14 -8.86 -1.05
CA GLU A 138 15.55 -9.28 -0.99
C GLU A 138 16.38 -8.32 -0.12
N ASP A 139 16.18 -7.00 -0.27
CA ASP A 139 16.87 -5.99 0.53
C ASP A 139 16.52 -6.09 2.03
N LEU A 140 15.25 -6.33 2.37
CA LEU A 140 14.80 -6.54 3.75
C LEU A 140 15.34 -7.85 4.36
N GLU A 141 15.39 -8.93 3.58
CA GLU A 141 15.97 -10.20 4.00
C GLU A 141 17.48 -10.09 4.24
N ASN A 142 18.19 -9.33 3.39
CA ASN A 142 19.62 -9.07 3.53
C ASN A 142 19.93 -8.13 4.72
N GLU A 143 19.08 -7.14 4.99
CA GLU A 143 19.19 -6.33 6.20
C GLU A 143 19.01 -7.16 7.48
N ASN A 144 18.06 -8.11 7.49
CA ASN A 144 17.81 -8.94 8.68
C ASN A 144 18.96 -9.93 8.93
N LYS A 145 19.53 -10.53 7.87
CA LYS A 145 20.74 -11.38 7.98
C LYS A 145 21.96 -10.60 8.51
N ASN A 146 22.09 -9.32 8.16
CA ASN A 146 23.17 -8.46 8.66
C ASN A 146 22.93 -7.93 10.08
N LYS A 147 21.68 -7.89 10.56
CA LYS A 147 21.35 -7.47 11.95
C LYS A 147 21.62 -8.59 12.96
N ASP A 148 21.49 -9.85 12.55
CA ASP A 148 21.81 -11.00 13.40
C ASP A 148 23.32 -11.20 13.59
N GLY A 149 24.16 -10.61 12.73
CA GLY A 149 25.62 -10.72 12.77
C GLY A 149 26.36 -9.63 13.56
N VAL A 150 25.68 -8.58 14.04
CA VAL A 150 26.35 -7.38 14.60
C VAL A 150 25.60 -6.80 15.80
N PHE A 151 25.30 -7.61 16.84
CA PHE A 151 25.10 -7.06 18.20
C PHE A 151 25.09 -8.15 19.28
N GLU A 152 26.22 -8.80 19.50
CA GLU A 152 26.41 -9.62 20.70
C GLU A 152 26.57 -8.68 21.91
N TYR A 153 25.44 -8.33 22.54
CA TYR A 153 25.44 -7.55 23.79
C TYR A 153 25.98 -8.45 24.91
N LYS A 154 27.31 -8.45 25.08
CA LYS A 154 27.93 -8.97 26.31
C LYS A 154 27.36 -8.18 27.48
N ARG A 155 26.41 -8.79 28.22
CA ARG A 155 25.94 -8.32 29.52
C ARG A 155 27.15 -8.21 30.45
N ARG A 156 27.76 -7.02 30.50
CA ARG A 156 28.63 -6.61 31.61
C ARG A 156 27.69 -6.51 32.82
N TYR A 157 28.08 -7.06 33.96
CA TYR A 157 27.29 -7.16 35.20
C TYR A 157 26.24 -8.29 35.20
N ALA A 158 26.72 -9.53 35.36
CA ALA A 158 25.97 -10.52 36.13
C ALA A 158 26.28 -10.25 37.62
N ASP A 159 25.28 -9.74 38.33
CA ASP A 159 25.27 -9.57 39.79
C ASP A 159 25.75 -10.87 40.47
N LYS A 160 26.89 -10.79 41.15
CA LYS A 160 27.19 -11.70 42.25
C LYS A 160 26.37 -11.23 43.45
N ARG A 161 25.19 -11.81 43.63
CA ARG A 161 24.48 -11.77 44.93
C ARG A 161 24.95 -12.98 45.74
N ASN A 162 25.61 -12.65 46.86
CA ASN A 162 25.99 -13.43 48.05
C ASN A 162 26.13 -14.95 47.92
#